data_AF-A0A6G2S1L0-F1
#
_entry.id   AF-A0A6G2S1L0-F1
#
_cell.length_a   1.000
_cell.length_b   1.000
_cell.length_c   1.000
_cell.angle_alpha   90.00
_cell.angle_beta   90.00
_cell.angle_gamma   90.00
#
_symmetry.space_group_name_H-M   'P 1'
#
loop_
_entity.id
_entity.type
_entity.pdbx_description
1 polymer ?
#
loop_
_entity_poly.entity_id
_entity_poly.type
_entity_poly.pdbx_seq_one_letter_code
_entity_poly.pdbx_strand_id
1 'polypeptide(L)'
;MVVSLPAPAQWPAVERLARLTGRTPIPRHKRATFRFEPDKFAAAGLRPEPSELVRPPRVAECPIQLEARAVQVRTDATGAFLIVEAHVLKVHADPAIVIPGSQHVDPGAWSPLIYNFRHYYGLGPELGHSFRSQTPRHSFWPARTPVTRCGPNP
;
A
#
# COMPACT_ATOMS: atom_id res chain seq x y z
N MET A 1 7.39 0.36 -12.80
CA MET A 1 6.02 -0.02 -12.39
C MET A 1 5.57 0.92 -11.29
N VAL A 2 4.27 1.00 -11.03
CA VAL A 2 3.74 1.74 -9.88
C VAL A 2 2.93 0.78 -9.01
N VAL A 3 3.18 0.78 -7.71
CA VAL A 3 2.34 0.09 -6.72
C VAL A 3 1.51 1.14 -6.01
N SER A 4 0.20 1.12 -6.23
CA SER A 4 -0.73 2.06 -5.58
C SER A 4 -1.38 1.38 -4.38
N LEU A 5 -1.41 2.08 -3.25
CA LEU A 5 -2.00 1.63 -1.99
C LEU A 5 -3.30 2.40 -1.78
N PRO A 6 -4.47 1.78 -2.06
CA PRO A 6 -5.77 2.44 -1.91
C PRO A 6 -6.14 2.62 -0.44
N ALA A 7 -6.93 3.67 -0.15
CA ALA A 7 -7.65 3.79 1.10
C ALA A 7 -8.98 2.99 1.03
N PRO A 8 -9.68 2.80 2.17
CA PRO A 8 -10.98 2.12 2.20
C PRO A 8 -11.99 2.65 1.18
N ALA A 9 -12.02 3.97 0.96
CA ALA A 9 -12.96 4.59 0.03
C ALA A 9 -12.81 4.12 -1.43
N GLN A 10 -11.63 3.63 -1.83
CA GLN A 10 -11.37 3.15 -3.19
C GLN A 10 -11.78 1.68 -3.40
N TRP A 11 -12.31 0.97 -2.40
CA TRP A 11 -12.74 -0.44 -2.56
C TRP A 11 -13.69 -0.68 -3.74
N PRO A 12 -14.68 0.19 -4.06
CA PRO A 12 -15.57 -0.06 -5.19
C PRO A 12 -14.82 0.02 -6.53
N ALA A 13 -13.80 0.90 -6.63
CA ALA A 13 -12.97 1.02 -7.81
C ALA A 13 -12.09 -0.23 -8.00
N VAL A 14 -11.52 -0.74 -6.91
CA VAL A 14 -10.77 -2.01 -6.92
C VAL A 14 -11.67 -3.16 -7.34
N GLU A 15 -12.88 -3.26 -6.81
CA GLU A 15 -13.81 -4.34 -7.15
C GLU A 15 -14.25 -4.27 -8.63
N ARG A 16 -14.45 -3.08 -9.19
CA ARG A 16 -14.75 -2.91 -10.63
C ARG A 16 -13.67 -3.50 -11.54
N LEU A 17 -12.41 -3.56 -11.08
CA LEU A 17 -11.29 -4.15 -11.81
C LEU A 17 -11.24 -5.68 -11.72
N ALA A 18 -11.87 -6.29 -10.73
CA ALA A 18 -11.66 -7.70 -10.37
C ALA A 18 -11.97 -8.69 -11.51
N ARG A 19 -12.91 -8.34 -12.39
CA ARG A 19 -13.33 -9.16 -13.54
C ARG A 19 -12.71 -8.72 -14.87
N LEU A 20 -11.72 -7.83 -14.86
CA LEU A 20 -11.12 -7.27 -16.07
C LEU A 20 -9.76 -7.90 -16.38
N THR A 21 -9.46 -8.06 -17.66
CA THR A 21 -8.12 -8.43 -18.13
C THR A 21 -7.68 -7.53 -19.28
N GLY A 22 -6.41 -7.13 -19.28
CA GLY A 22 -5.81 -6.43 -20.41
C GLY A 22 -5.26 -7.38 -21.48
N ARG A 23 -5.39 -8.70 -21.29
CA ARG A 23 -4.90 -9.71 -22.23
C ARG A 23 -5.96 -10.06 -23.26
N THR A 24 -5.60 -9.88 -24.54
CA THR A 24 -6.39 -10.34 -25.69
C THR A 24 -5.51 -11.22 -26.60
N PRO A 25 -5.95 -12.42 -27.02
CA PRO A 25 -7.21 -13.07 -26.66
C PRO A 25 -7.21 -13.56 -25.21
N ILE A 26 -8.38 -13.59 -24.58
CA ILE A 26 -8.54 -14.13 -23.22
C ILE A 26 -8.28 -15.65 -23.25
N PRO A 27 -7.37 -16.19 -22.41
CA PRO A 27 -7.14 -17.63 -22.31
C PRO A 27 -8.43 -18.41 -22.00
N ARG A 28 -8.64 -19.57 -22.62
CA ARG A 28 -9.90 -20.34 -22.54
C ARG A 28 -10.42 -20.50 -21.10
N HIS A 29 -9.55 -20.91 -20.18
CA HIS A 29 -9.89 -21.13 -18.77
C HIS A 29 -10.28 -19.85 -17.99
N LYS A 30 -10.10 -18.64 -18.55
CA LYS A 30 -10.46 -17.36 -17.94
C LYS A 30 -11.72 -16.72 -18.54
N ARG A 31 -12.23 -17.23 -19.67
CA ARG A 31 -13.31 -16.58 -20.43
C ARG A 31 -14.65 -16.51 -19.69
N ALA A 32 -14.93 -17.47 -18.80
CA ALA A 32 -16.18 -17.48 -18.03
C ALA A 32 -16.22 -16.37 -16.95
N THR A 33 -15.05 -15.96 -16.45
CA THR A 33 -14.94 -15.06 -15.29
C THR A 33 -14.56 -13.64 -15.70
N PHE A 34 -13.65 -13.50 -16.67
CA PHE A 34 -13.01 -12.23 -17.04
C PHE A 34 -13.50 -11.69 -18.38
N ARG A 35 -13.66 -10.38 -18.48
CA ARG A 35 -13.84 -9.64 -19.74
C ARG A 35 -12.59 -8.86 -20.10
N PHE A 36 -12.34 -8.69 -21.39
CA PHE A 36 -11.25 -7.85 -21.88
C PHE A 36 -11.62 -6.38 -21.69
N GLU A 37 -10.69 -5.60 -21.16
CA GLU A 37 -10.81 -4.16 -20.99
C GLU A 37 -9.42 -3.54 -21.07
N PRO A 38 -9.08 -2.83 -22.17
CA PRO A 38 -7.79 -2.14 -22.29
C PRO A 38 -7.74 -0.86 -21.43
N ASP A 39 -8.86 -0.16 -21.24
CA ASP A 39 -8.94 1.07 -20.44
C ASP A 39 -9.46 0.78 -19.04
N LYS A 40 -8.56 0.28 -18.20
CA LYS A 40 -8.87 -0.05 -16.81
C LYS A 40 -9.09 1.18 -15.92
N PHE A 41 -8.52 2.34 -16.28
CA PHE A 41 -8.72 3.56 -15.51
C PHE A 41 -10.16 4.03 -15.64
N ALA A 42 -10.66 4.17 -16.87
CA ALA A 42 -12.04 4.53 -17.13
C ALA A 42 -13.01 3.50 -16.53
N ALA A 43 -12.76 2.20 -16.72
CA ALA A 43 -13.62 1.15 -16.19
C ALA A 43 -13.70 1.12 -14.66
N ALA A 44 -12.64 1.55 -13.96
CA ALA A 44 -12.61 1.70 -12.51
C ALA A 44 -13.12 3.07 -12.04
N GLY A 45 -13.34 4.04 -12.92
CA GLY A 45 -13.63 5.43 -12.54
C GLY A 45 -12.46 6.09 -11.80
N LEU A 46 -11.23 5.74 -12.16
CA LEU A 46 -9.99 6.26 -11.58
C LEU A 46 -9.30 7.16 -12.59
N ARG A 47 -8.56 8.16 -12.12
CA ARG A 47 -7.79 9.06 -13.00
C ARG A 47 -6.33 8.63 -13.07
N PRO A 48 -5.75 8.49 -14.27
CA PRO A 48 -4.32 8.31 -14.42
C PRO A 48 -3.60 9.63 -14.09
N GLU A 49 -2.53 9.54 -13.32
CA GLU A 49 -1.64 10.64 -13.02
C GLU A 49 -0.22 10.30 -13.53
N PRO A 50 0.50 11.21 -14.21
CA PRO A 50 1.85 10.93 -14.65
C PRO A 50 2.78 10.54 -13.49
N SER A 51 3.61 9.52 -13.76
CA SER A 51 4.75 9.19 -12.92
C SER A 51 5.96 10.05 -13.27
N GLU A 52 6.86 10.22 -12.31
CA GLU A 52 8.07 11.04 -12.49
C GLU A 52 9.26 10.22 -13.03
N LEU A 53 9.43 8.99 -12.56
CA LEU A 53 10.61 8.16 -12.79
C LEU A 53 10.31 6.87 -13.56
N VAL A 54 9.04 6.54 -13.80
CA VAL A 54 8.61 5.32 -14.51
C VAL A 54 7.50 5.61 -15.53
N ARG A 55 7.39 4.75 -16.55
CA ARG A 55 6.39 4.91 -17.62
C ARG A 55 4.93 4.70 -17.18
N PRO A 56 4.55 3.65 -16.42
CA PRO A 56 3.16 3.44 -16.05
C PRO A 56 2.63 4.58 -15.17
N PRO A 57 1.41 5.09 -15.40
CA PRO A 57 0.84 6.16 -14.59
C PRO A 57 0.50 5.68 -13.17
N ARG A 58 0.41 6.64 -12.25
CA ARG A 58 -0.10 6.48 -10.89
C ARG A 58 -1.63 6.62 -10.88
N VAL A 59 -2.26 6.20 -9.78
CA VAL A 59 -3.71 6.27 -9.56
C VAL A 59 -4.02 7.48 -8.68
N ALA A 60 -4.52 8.56 -9.25
CA ALA A 60 -4.66 9.86 -8.56
C ALA A 60 -5.43 9.77 -7.23
N GLU A 61 -6.38 8.84 -7.12
CA GLU A 61 -7.20 8.65 -5.93
C GLU A 61 -6.53 7.79 -4.83
N CYS A 62 -5.38 7.15 -5.10
CA CYS A 62 -4.66 6.38 -4.08
C CYS A 62 -3.72 7.30 -3.29
N PRO A 63 -3.83 7.35 -1.96
CA PRO A 63 -3.06 8.31 -1.15
C PRO A 63 -1.61 7.90 -0.92
N ILE A 64 -1.21 6.65 -1.19
CA ILE A 64 0.21 6.28 -1.26
C ILE A 64 0.47 5.55 -2.58
N GLN A 65 1.53 5.95 -3.27
CA GLN A 65 1.95 5.34 -4.53
C GLN A 65 3.48 5.18 -4.55
N LEU A 66 3.95 4.02 -5.00
CA LEU A 66 5.37 3.67 -5.05
C LEU A 66 5.79 3.50 -6.50
N GLU A 67 6.63 4.40 -7.00
CA GLU A 67 7.31 4.19 -8.27
C GLU A 67 8.48 3.24 -8.06
N ALA A 68 8.55 2.16 -8.84
CA ALA A 68 9.53 1.10 -8.61
C ALA A 68 10.06 0.47 -9.90
N ARG A 69 11.29 -0.03 -9.84
CA ARG A 69 11.93 -0.84 -10.89
C ARG A 69 11.95 -2.31 -10.47
N ALA A 70 11.54 -3.22 -11.35
CA ALA A 70 11.78 -4.66 -11.14
C ALA A 70 13.28 -4.92 -11.13
N VAL A 71 13.79 -5.52 -10.06
CA VAL A 71 15.20 -5.95 -9.96
C VAL A 71 15.35 -7.44 -10.22
N GLN A 72 14.34 -8.23 -9.84
CA GLN A 72 14.30 -9.66 -10.13
C GLN A 72 12.86 -10.10 -10.41
N VAL A 73 12.70 -10.99 -11.39
CA VAL A 73 11.42 -11.63 -11.70
C VAL A 73 11.67 -13.13 -11.76
N ARG A 74 10.95 -13.90 -10.95
CA ARG A 74 11.02 -15.37 -10.92
C ARG A 74 9.63 -15.96 -10.87
N THR A 75 9.49 -17.23 -11.24
CA THR A 75 8.27 -17.97 -10.94
C THR A 75 8.26 -18.45 -9.49
N ASP A 76 7.08 -18.69 -8.94
CA ASP A 76 6.93 -19.46 -7.71
C ASP A 76 7.28 -20.95 -7.94
N ALA A 77 7.21 -21.76 -6.88
CA ALA A 77 7.54 -23.18 -6.94
C ALA A 77 6.64 -23.98 -7.91
N THR A 78 5.40 -23.52 -8.14
CA THR A 78 4.46 -24.19 -9.04
C THR A 78 4.58 -23.74 -10.50
N GLY A 79 5.30 -22.63 -10.76
CA GLY A 79 5.32 -22.00 -12.07
C GLY A 79 4.07 -21.17 -12.41
N ALA A 80 3.08 -21.12 -11.52
CA ALA A 80 1.79 -20.48 -11.79
C ALA A 80 1.81 -18.96 -11.56
N PHE A 81 2.71 -18.47 -10.70
CA PHE A 81 2.79 -17.05 -10.33
C PHE A 81 4.18 -16.48 -10.60
N LEU A 82 4.23 -15.18 -10.90
CA LEU A 82 5.47 -14.42 -10.89
C LEU A 82 5.64 -13.75 -9.53
N ILE A 83 6.83 -13.91 -8.96
CA ILE A 83 7.31 -13.12 -7.81
C ILE A 83 8.24 -12.05 -8.38
N VAL A 84 7.84 -10.80 -8.20
CA VAL A 84 8.59 -9.63 -8.66
C VAL A 84 9.20 -8.93 -7.46
N GLU A 85 10.52 -8.93 -7.39
CA GLU A 85 11.26 -8.09 -6.45
C GLU A 85 11.47 -6.72 -7.08
N ALA A 86 11.10 -5.67 -6.34
CA ALA A 86 11.09 -4.31 -6.86
C ALA A 86 11.83 -3.35 -5.92
N HIS A 87 12.68 -2.50 -6.51
CA HIS A 87 13.34 -1.40 -5.84
C HIS A 87 12.46 -0.15 -5.97
N VAL A 88 12.00 0.42 -4.85
CA VAL A 88 11.23 1.66 -4.80
C VAL A 88 12.13 2.87 -5.08
N LEU A 89 11.84 3.57 -6.18
CA LEU A 89 12.57 4.76 -6.61
C LEU A 89 12.02 6.03 -5.97
N LYS A 90 10.69 6.12 -5.80
CA LYS A 90 10.02 7.27 -5.20
C LYS A 90 8.72 6.86 -4.53
N VAL A 91 8.45 7.48 -3.38
CA VAL A 91 7.18 7.39 -2.66
C VAL A 91 6.44 8.70 -2.84
N HIS A 92 5.18 8.62 -3.25
CA HIS A 92 4.23 9.72 -3.24
C HIS A 92 3.23 9.44 -2.14
N ALA A 93 2.96 10.45 -1.32
CA ALA A 93 1.96 10.41 -0.27
C ALA A 93 1.07 11.65 -0.39
N ASP A 94 -0.24 11.47 -0.23
CA ASP A 94 -1.19 12.57 -0.17
C ASP A 94 -0.79 13.49 1.01
N PRO A 95 -0.64 14.81 0.79
CA PRO A 95 -0.29 15.75 1.86
C PRO A 95 -1.20 15.67 3.08
N ALA A 96 -2.47 15.26 2.92
CA ALA A 96 -3.42 15.10 4.01
C ALA A 96 -3.07 13.97 4.99
N ILE A 97 -2.21 13.02 4.59
CA ILE A 97 -1.75 11.91 5.44
C ILE A 97 -0.30 12.05 5.86
N VAL A 98 0.38 13.15 5.51
CA VAL A 98 1.79 13.39 5.87
C VAL A 98 1.82 14.35 7.05
N ILE A 99 2.63 14.03 8.06
CA ILE A 99 2.83 14.92 9.21
C ILE A 99 3.49 16.22 8.71
N PRO A 100 2.88 17.40 8.97
CA PRO A 100 3.37 18.67 8.49
C PRO A 100 4.86 18.90 8.82
N GLY A 101 5.62 19.36 7.82
CA GLY A 101 7.05 19.63 7.97
C GLY A 101 7.94 18.39 8.03
N SER A 102 7.41 17.20 7.73
CA SER A 102 8.17 15.94 7.74
C SER A 102 7.93 15.10 6.48
N GLN A 103 8.58 13.95 6.42
CA GLN A 103 8.33 12.91 5.40
C GLN A 103 7.62 11.69 5.99
N HIS A 104 7.08 11.80 7.21
CA HIS A 104 6.42 10.69 7.88
C HIS A 104 4.92 10.67 7.57
N VAL A 105 4.41 9.47 7.26
CA VAL A 105 2.97 9.23 7.19
C VAL A 105 2.39 9.26 8.61
N ASP A 106 1.27 9.93 8.78
CA ASP A 106 0.54 9.99 10.02
C ASP A 106 -0.36 8.73 10.18
N PRO A 107 -0.03 7.78 11.09
CA PRO A 107 -0.61 6.44 11.11
C PRO A 107 -2.10 6.37 11.47
N GLY A 108 -2.72 7.46 11.93
CA GLY A 108 -4.18 7.49 12.08
C GLY A 108 -4.88 8.55 11.23
N ALA A 109 -4.18 9.19 10.30
CA ALA A 109 -4.80 9.82 9.13
C ALA A 109 -4.83 8.81 7.98
N TRP A 110 -3.77 8.00 7.86
CA TRP A 110 -3.67 6.93 6.89
C TRP A 110 -4.40 5.65 7.36
N SER A 111 -5.24 5.10 6.49
CA SER A 111 -5.83 3.77 6.64
C SER A 111 -5.75 3.05 5.29
N PRO A 112 -5.03 1.93 5.16
CA PRO A 112 -5.03 1.12 3.96
C PRO A 112 -6.34 0.34 3.79
N LEU A 113 -6.72 0.09 2.53
CA LEU A 113 -7.69 -0.93 2.18
C LEU A 113 -7.10 -2.32 2.43
N ILE A 114 -7.76 -3.11 3.28
CA ILE A 114 -7.38 -4.48 3.60
C ILE A 114 -8.36 -5.45 2.93
N TYR A 115 -7.81 -6.43 2.21
CA TYR A 115 -8.58 -7.56 1.69
C TYR A 115 -8.44 -8.75 2.64
N ASN A 116 -9.55 -9.16 3.25
CA ASN A 116 -9.60 -10.26 4.19
C ASN A 116 -10.73 -11.23 3.80
N PHE A 117 -10.36 -12.46 3.42
CA PHE A 117 -11.30 -13.51 2.97
C PHE A 117 -12.40 -13.05 1.98
N ARG A 118 -12.04 -12.31 0.92
CA ARG A 118 -12.99 -11.77 -0.07
C ARG A 118 -13.90 -10.65 0.42
N HIS A 119 -13.52 -10.02 1.53
CA HIS A 119 -14.16 -8.82 2.05
C HIS A 119 -13.13 -7.69 2.15
N TYR A 120 -13.64 -6.46 2.02
CA TYR A 120 -12.85 -5.24 2.09
C TYR A 120 -13.03 -4.57 3.44
N TYR A 121 -11.94 -4.17 4.08
CA TYR A 121 -11.90 -3.52 5.38
C TYR A 121 -10.99 -2.30 5.36
N GLY A 122 -11.20 -1.38 6.30
CA GLY A 122 -10.19 -0.42 6.73
C GLY A 122 -9.59 -0.84 8.06
N LEU A 123 -8.61 -0.07 8.55
CA LEU A 123 -8.12 -0.23 9.93
C LEU A 123 -9.20 0.15 10.95
N GLY A 124 -9.16 -0.53 12.10
CA GLY A 124 -9.82 -0.07 13.32
C GLY A 124 -8.97 0.97 14.07
N PRO A 125 -9.36 1.32 15.31
CA PRO A 125 -8.60 2.23 16.15
C PRO A 125 -7.15 1.74 16.40
N GLU A 126 -6.22 2.68 16.53
CA GLU A 126 -4.83 2.39 16.90
C GLU A 126 -4.77 1.75 18.29
N LEU A 127 -4.01 0.67 18.44
CA LEU A 127 -3.81 -0.02 19.71
C LEU A 127 -2.54 0.42 20.46
N GLY A 128 -1.55 0.95 19.73
CA GLY A 128 -0.26 1.37 20.27
C GLY A 128 0.80 1.47 19.18
N HIS A 129 2.03 1.78 19.57
CA HIS A 129 3.17 1.94 18.67
C HIS A 129 4.42 1.23 19.22
N SER A 130 5.34 0.87 18.33
CA SER A 130 6.64 0.29 18.74
C SER A 130 7.60 1.36 19.27
N PHE A 131 8.60 0.96 20.05
CA PHE A 131 9.66 1.86 20.56
C PHE A 131 10.45 2.61 19.46
N ARG A 132 10.34 2.17 18.20
CA ARG A 132 10.99 2.80 17.04
C ARG A 132 10.12 3.86 16.36
N SER A 133 8.89 4.07 16.84
CA SER A 133 8.01 5.08 16.26
C SER A 133 8.65 6.45 16.38
N GLN A 134 8.79 7.13 15.25
CA GLN A 134 9.19 8.54 15.19
C GLN A 134 7.96 9.48 15.23
N THR A 135 6.76 8.90 15.26
CA THR A 135 5.48 9.59 15.22
C THR A 135 4.51 9.08 16.30
N PRO A 136 4.94 8.88 17.57
CA PRO A 136 4.03 8.43 18.62
C PRO A 136 2.99 9.52 18.93
N ARG A 137 1.71 9.16 18.86
CA ARG A 137 0.60 10.09 19.15
C ARG A 137 0.28 10.21 20.65
N HIS A 138 0.66 9.21 21.44
CA HIS A 138 0.52 9.18 22.89
C HIS A 138 1.76 8.52 23.50
N SER A 139 2.34 9.06 24.59
CA SER A 139 3.44 8.38 25.28
C SER A 139 2.88 7.20 26.08
N PHE A 140 3.07 5.98 25.58
CA PHE A 140 2.57 4.76 26.24
C PHE A 140 3.55 4.17 27.26
N TRP A 141 4.75 4.76 27.40
CA TRP A 141 5.74 4.30 28.37
C TRP A 141 5.55 5.05 29.70
N PRO A 142 5.27 4.37 30.83
CA PRO A 142 5.35 5.02 32.14
C PRO A 142 6.76 5.55 32.32
N ALA A 143 6.91 6.79 32.80
CA ALA A 143 8.20 7.43 33.00
C ALA A 143 9.22 6.43 33.56
N ARG A 144 10.39 6.29 32.90
CA ARG A 144 11.44 5.38 33.37
C ARG A 144 11.68 5.65 34.86
N THR A 145 11.39 4.68 35.72
CA THR A 145 11.79 4.76 37.12
C THR A 145 13.31 4.97 37.13
N PRO A 146 13.84 5.97 37.85
CA PRO A 146 15.28 6.13 37.97
C PRO A 146 15.85 4.83 38.51
N VAL A 147 16.79 4.22 37.79
CA VAL A 147 17.58 3.12 38.35
C VAL A 147 18.35 3.72 39.51
N THR A 148 17.90 3.45 40.73
CA THR A 148 18.68 3.72 41.94
C THR A 148 19.96 2.92 41.79
N ARG A 149 21.10 3.59 41.63
CA ARG A 149 22.41 2.93 41.72
C ARG A 149 22.45 2.26 43.08
N CYS A 150 22.47 0.93 43.11
CA CYS A 150 22.89 0.22 44.32
C CYS A 150 24.27 0.76 44.68
N GLY A 151 24.41 1.27 45.91
CA GLY A 151 25.68 1.71 46.46
C GLY A 151 26.69 0.56 46.48
N PRO A 152 28.00 0.87 46.56
CA PRO A 152 29.03 -0.16 46.60
C PRO A 152 28.83 -1.05 47.84
N ASN A 153 28.86 -2.37 47.61
CA ASN A 153 28.80 -3.41 48.64
C ASN A 153 30.05 -3.31 49.56
N PRO A 154 29.95 -3.69 50.86
CA PRO A 154 31.02 -3.49 51.86
C PRO A 154 32.25 -4.36 51.61
#